data_AF-A0A7Y1MRW4-F1
#
_entry.id   AF-A0A7Y1MRW4-F1
#
_cell.length_a   1.000
_cell.length_b   1.000
_cell.length_c   1.000
_cell.angle_alpha   90.00
_cell.angle_beta   90.00
_cell.angle_gamma   90.00
#
_symmetry.space_group_name_H-M   'P 1'
#
loop_
_entity.id
_entity.type
_entity.pdbx_description
1 polymer ?
#
loop_
_entity_poly.entity_id
_entity_poly.type
_entity_poly.pdbx_seq_one_letter_code
_entity_poly.pdbx_strand_id
1 'polypeptide(L)'
;MKTELALYQALISINVPEQKANAVIEALETDMFSRLATKSDIAALRTDLVAELKTDISQLEVKLTIRMGVMMSFTAGVIITAVKLMLH
;
A
#
# COMPACT_ATOMS: atom_id res chain seq x y z
N MET A 1 13.24 21.20 -10.37
CA MET A 1 14.33 22.20 -10.45
C MET A 1 15.35 22.00 -11.58
N LYS A 2 16.18 20.94 -11.64
CA LYS A 2 17.20 20.82 -12.73
C LYS A 2 16.57 20.73 -14.14
N THR A 3 15.44 20.03 -14.26
CA THR A 3 14.67 19.90 -15.50
C THR A 3 13.92 21.18 -15.87
N GLU A 4 13.31 21.89 -14.91
CA GLU A 4 12.68 23.19 -15.15
C GLU A 4 13.70 24.24 -15.64
N LEU A 5 14.89 24.28 -15.03
CA LEU A 5 15.98 25.17 -15.46
C LEU A 5 16.47 24.84 -16.87
N ALA A 6 16.60 23.55 -17.20
CA ALA A 6 16.98 23.13 -18.55
C ALA A 6 15.90 23.50 -19.59
N LEU A 7 14.61 23.34 -19.24
CA LEU A 7 13.50 23.70 -20.11
C LEU A 7 13.40 25.22 -20.29
N TYR A 8 13.55 25.99 -19.21
CA TYR A 8 13.62 27.44 -19.26
C TYR A 8 14.75 27.92 -20.18
N GLN A 9 15.97 27.39 -19.98
CA GLN A 9 17.13 27.72 -20.81
C GLN A 9 16.91 27.36 -22.29
N ALA A 10 16.22 26.25 -22.57
CA ALA A 10 15.86 25.84 -23.92
C ALA A 10 14.78 26.74 -24.56
N LEU A 11 13.85 27.27 -23.77
CA LEU A 11 12.85 28.22 -24.26
C LEU A 11 13.48 29.58 -24.60
N ILE A 12 14.38 30.06 -23.74
CA ILE A 12 15.12 31.30 -24.01
C ILE A 12 16.03 31.14 -25.24
N SER A 13 16.66 29.97 -25.45
CA SER A 13 17.55 29.74 -26.59
C SER A 13 16.85 29.73 -27.95
N ILE A 14 15.53 29.50 -27.98
CA ILE A 14 14.69 29.61 -29.18
C ILE A 14 13.97 30.97 -29.28
N ASN A 15 14.47 32.00 -28.59
CA ASN A 15 13.90 33.37 -28.57
C ASN A 15 12.48 33.48 -27.98
N VAL A 16 12.07 32.59 -27.08
CA VAL A 16 10.82 32.82 -26.32
C VAL A 16 11.07 33.92 -25.28
N PRO A 17 10.19 34.94 -25.18
CA PRO A 17 10.30 35.98 -24.15
C PRO A 17 10.24 35.41 -22.73
N GLU A 18 11.02 36.01 -21.83
CA GLU A 18 11.18 35.57 -20.44
C GLU A 18 9.86 35.36 -19.70
N GLN A 19 8.93 36.30 -19.83
CA GLN A 19 7.59 36.20 -19.24
C GLN A 19 6.82 34.96 -19.72
N LYS A 20 6.95 34.58 -21.00
CA LYS A 20 6.26 33.42 -21.56
C LYS A 20 6.94 32.12 -21.16
N ALA A 21 8.27 32.11 -21.07
CA ALA A 21 9.01 30.94 -20.59
C ALA A 21 8.65 30.63 -19.12
N ASN A 22 8.59 31.65 -18.26
CA ASN A 22 8.17 31.50 -16.86
C ASN A 22 6.74 30.99 -16.74
N ALA A 23 5.80 31.55 -17.51
CA ALA A 23 4.41 31.08 -17.51
C ALA A 23 4.27 29.60 -17.92
N VAL A 24 5.09 29.12 -18.86
CA VAL A 24 5.09 27.70 -19.26
C VAL A 24 5.63 26.81 -18.15
N ILE A 25 6.72 27.22 -17.48
CA ILE A 25 7.27 26.47 -16.34
C ILE A 25 6.26 26.40 -15.19
N GLU A 26 5.63 27.53 -14.85
CA GLU A 26 4.64 27.61 -13.77
C GLU A 26 3.39 26.77 -14.06
N ALA A 27 2.87 26.85 -15.29
CA ALA A 27 1.75 26.03 -15.72
C ALA A 27 2.10 24.53 -15.72
N LEU A 28 3.32 24.18 -16.16
CA LEU A 28 3.79 22.79 -16.16
C LEU A 28 3.99 22.26 -14.74
N GLU A 29 4.59 23.04 -13.85
CA GLU A 29 4.76 22.67 -12.44
C GLU A 29 3.39 22.44 -11.78
N THR A 30 2.44 23.35 -12.01
CA THR A 30 1.06 23.23 -11.52
C THR A 30 0.35 22.00 -12.09
N ASP A 31 0.52 21.70 -13.38
CA ASP A 31 -0.08 20.50 -13.99
C ASP A 31 0.57 19.22 -13.46
N MET A 32 1.88 19.23 -13.22
CA MET A 32 2.58 18.10 -12.62
C MET A 32 2.10 17.82 -11.19
N PHE A 33 1.93 18.83 -10.35
CA PHE A 33 1.42 18.65 -8.99
C PHE A 33 -0.08 18.32 -8.93
N SER A 34 -0.88 18.76 -9.90
CA SER A 34 -2.33 18.53 -9.89
C SER A 34 -2.76 17.23 -10.58
N ARG A 35 -2.03 16.76 -11.60
CA ARG A 35 -2.42 15.60 -12.41
C ARG A 35 -1.58 14.35 -12.20
N LEU A 36 -0.35 14.47 -11.71
CA LEU A 36 0.48 13.30 -11.45
C LEU A 36 0.32 12.87 -10.00
N ALA A 37 0.02 11.58 -9.78
CA ALA A 37 0.18 10.97 -8.48
C ALA A 37 1.63 11.16 -8.03
N THR A 38 1.83 11.89 -6.95
CA THR A 38 3.15 12.17 -6.44
C THR A 38 3.73 10.90 -5.81
N LYS A 39 5.05 10.87 -5.63
CA LYS A 39 5.69 9.78 -4.88
C LYS A 39 5.14 9.66 -3.45
N SER A 40 4.66 10.76 -2.88
CA SER A 40 4.01 10.79 -1.58
C SER A 40 2.69 10.04 -1.61
N ASP A 41 1.87 10.25 -2.63
CA ASP A 41 0.58 9.57 -2.78
C ASP A 41 0.77 8.05 -2.93
N ILE A 42 1.78 7.64 -3.70
CA ILE A 42 2.14 6.22 -3.83
C ILE A 42 2.62 5.64 -2.49
N ALA A 43 3.40 6.40 -1.71
CA ALA A 43 3.86 5.97 -0.40
C ALA A 43 2.72 5.85 0.61
N ALA A 44 1.74 6.76 0.55
CA ALA A 44 0.52 6.70 1.36
C ALA A 44 -0.30 5.46 0.99
N LEU A 45 -0.59 5.25 -0.30
CA LEU A 45 -1.30 4.06 -0.79
C LEU A 45 -0.61 2.75 -0.38
N ARG A 46 0.72 2.70 -0.46
CA ARG A 46 1.49 1.53 -0.02
C ARG A 46 1.33 1.29 1.49
N THR A 47 1.36 2.35 2.28
CA THR A 47 1.20 2.26 3.74
C THR A 47 -0.19 1.75 4.09
N ASP A 48 -1.22 2.30 3.47
CA ASP A 48 -2.61 1.91 3.68
C ASP A 48 -2.84 0.45 3.29
N LEU A 49 -2.34 0.04 2.12
CA LEU A 49 -2.47 -1.35 1.65
C LEU A 49 -1.75 -2.35 2.56
N VAL A 50 -0.56 -1.98 3.08
CA VAL A 50 0.17 -2.84 4.02
C VAL A 50 -0.57 -2.93 5.36
N ALA A 51 -1.18 -1.84 5.83
CA ALA A 51 -1.95 -1.84 7.06
C ALA A 51 -3.22 -2.70 6.95
N GLU A 52 -3.95 -2.61 5.83
CA GLU A 52 -5.12 -3.43 5.54
C GLU A 52 -4.74 -4.91 5.46
N LEU A 53 -3.72 -5.25 4.66
CA LEU A 53 -3.27 -6.63 4.52
C LEU A 53 -2.82 -7.24 5.85
N LYS A 54 -2.11 -6.47 6.68
CA LYS A 54 -1.69 -6.92 8.02
C LYS A 54 -2.90 -7.19 8.92
N THR A 55 -3.92 -6.34 8.84
CA THR A 55 -5.15 -6.50 9.62
C THR A 55 -5.88 -7.78 9.20
N ASP A 56 -6.03 -8.02 7.90
CA ASP A 56 -6.67 -9.22 7.37
C ASP A 56 -5.92 -10.49 7.76
N ILE A 57 -4.59 -10.49 7.65
CA ILE A 57 -3.75 -11.61 8.08
C ILE A 57 -3.97 -11.92 9.56
N SER A 58 -3.91 -10.92 10.44
CA SER A 58 -4.14 -11.12 11.87
C SER A 58 -5.55 -11.64 12.18
N GLN A 59 -6.57 -11.17 11.47
CA GLN A 59 -7.93 -11.71 11.63
C GLN A 59 -8.03 -13.18 11.20
N LEU A 60 -7.38 -13.55 10.09
CA LEU A 60 -7.33 -14.92 9.60
C LEU A 60 -6.57 -15.82 10.59
N GLU A 61 -5.43 -15.37 11.11
CA GLU A 61 -4.64 -16.09 12.11
C GLU A 61 -5.45 -16.38 13.38
N VAL A 62 -6.20 -15.40 13.89
CA VAL A 62 -7.08 -15.58 15.04
C VAL A 62 -8.19 -16.59 14.72
N LYS A 63 -8.86 -16.46 13.57
CA LYS A 63 -9.92 -17.40 13.15
C LYS A 63 -9.39 -18.84 13.04
N LEU A 64 -8.21 -19.02 12.45
CA LEU A 64 -7.56 -20.32 12.33
C LEU A 64 -7.18 -20.88 13.70
N THR A 65 -6.62 -20.06 14.59
CA THR A 65 -6.23 -20.46 15.94
C THR A 65 -7.44 -20.96 16.73
N ILE A 66 -8.55 -20.22 16.70
CA ILE A 66 -9.80 -20.62 17.36
C ILE A 66 -10.31 -21.95 16.77
N ARG A 67 -10.37 -22.06 15.44
CA ARG A 67 -10.86 -23.26 14.77
C ARG A 67 -10.01 -24.49 15.09
N MET A 68 -8.69 -24.34 15.10
CA MET A 68 -7.76 -25.41 15.46
C MET A 68 -7.91 -25.81 16.94
N GLY A 69 -8.07 -24.84 17.84
CA GLY A 69 -8.34 -25.11 19.26
C GLY A 69 -9.63 -25.93 19.47
N VAL A 70 -10.69 -25.60 18.73
CA VAL A 70 -11.96 -26.36 18.77
C VAL A 70 -11.75 -27.77 18.20
N MET A 71 -11.09 -27.91 17.05
CA MET A 71 -10.82 -29.23 16.45
C MET A 71 -9.97 -30.12 17.36
N MET A 72 -8.92 -29.58 17.99
CA MET A 72 -8.05 -30.29 18.93
C MET A 72 -8.82 -30.76 20.17
N SER A 73 -9.73 -29.93 20.67
CA SER A 73 -10.59 -30.29 21.81
C SER A 73 -11.54 -31.43 21.44
N PHE A 74 -12.10 -31.39 20.23
CA PHE A 74 -12.96 -32.46 19.71
C PHE A 74 -12.18 -33.77 19.55
N THR A 75 -11.00 -33.75 18.92
CA THR A 75 -10.18 -34.95 18.74
C THR A 75 -9.73 -35.54 20.08
N ALA A 76 -9.31 -34.71 21.03
CA ALA A 76 -8.98 -35.16 22.39
C ALA A 76 -10.18 -35.85 23.07
N GLY A 77 -11.38 -35.27 22.97
CA GLY A 77 -12.60 -35.85 23.54
C GLY A 77 -12.95 -37.22 22.94
N VAL A 78 -12.82 -37.37 21.62
CA VAL A 78 -13.03 -38.64 20.92
C VAL A 78 -12.03 -39.69 21.39
N ILE A 79 -10.74 -39.33 21.48
CA ILE A 79 -9.68 -40.25 21.95
C ILE A 79 -9.95 -40.70 23.39
N ILE A 80 -10.27 -39.78 24.30
CA ILE A 80 -10.56 -40.10 25.70
C ILE A 80 -11.75 -41.06 25.80
N THR A 81 -12.81 -40.82 25.03
CA THR A 81 -14.00 -41.68 25.02
C THR A 81 -13.68 -43.07 24.48
N ALA A 82 -12.89 -43.16 23.40
CA ALA A 82 -12.47 -44.44 22.83
C ALA A 82 -11.60 -45.25 23.80
N VAL A 83 -10.64 -44.60 24.48
CA VAL A 83 -9.79 -45.25 25.49
C VAL A 83 -10.62 -45.77 26.66
N LYS A 84 -11.58 -44.98 27.15
CA LYS A 84 -12.49 -45.41 28.23
C LYS A 84 -13.34 -46.62 27.82
N LEU A 85 -13.79 -46.67 26.56
CA LEU A 85 -14.55 -47.80 26.02
C LEU A 85 -13.71 -49.07 25.90
N MET A 86 -12.40 -48.98 25.62
CA MET A 86 -11.52 -50.16 25.54
C MET A 86 -11.07 -50.69 26.91
N LEU A 87 -11.13 -49.86 27.96
CA LEU A 87 -10.71 -50.19 29.32
C LEU A 87 -11.87 -50.58 30.26
N HIS A 88 -13.11 -50.54 29.78
CA HIS A 88 -14.30 -51.11 30.42
C HIS A 88 -14.73 -52.36 29.67
#